data_AF-A0A920RZC2-F1
#
_entry.id   AF-A0A920RZC2-F1
#
_cell.length_a   1.000
_cell.length_b   1.000
_cell.length_c   1.000
_cell.angle_alpha   90.00
_cell.angle_beta   90.00
_cell.angle_gamma   90.00
#
_symmetry.space_group_name_H-M   'P 1'
#
loop_
_entity.id
_entity.type
_entity.pdbx_description
1 polymer ?
#
loop_
_entity_poly.entity_id
_entity_poly.type
_entity_poly.pdbx_seq_one_letter_code
_entity_poly.pdbx_strand_id
1 'polypeptide(L)'
;MVLEKNYFVEKVLPGSIIRTLNSDEMNEYRRPFLKSGEDRRPTLSWPREIPIEGQPRNVCEIVNRYAEWMETNNIPKLFINAEPGAITTGRIRDFCRSWKNQTEITVKGRHFIQEDSPDEIGNAISTWYKNIP
;
A
#
# COMPACT_ATOMS: atom_id res chain seq x y z
N MET A 1 -12.38 -16.11 -10.18
CA MET A 1 -11.20 -16.41 -9.33
C MET A 1 -11.26 -15.67 -8.00
N VAL A 2 -11.29 -14.32 -7.97
CA VAL A 2 -11.34 -13.57 -6.70
C VAL A 2 -12.63 -13.80 -5.91
N LEU A 3 -13.81 -13.63 -6.54
CA LEU A 3 -15.10 -13.78 -5.84
C LEU A 3 -15.34 -15.22 -5.37
N GLU A 4 -14.97 -16.22 -6.18
CA GLU A 4 -15.23 -17.63 -5.84
C GLU A 4 -14.18 -18.25 -4.92
N LYS A 5 -12.90 -17.99 -5.18
CA LYS A 5 -11.78 -18.68 -4.52
C LYS A 5 -11.08 -17.82 -3.47
N ASN A 6 -11.62 -16.64 -3.16
CA ASN A 6 -11.02 -15.67 -2.24
C ASN A 6 -9.54 -15.36 -2.55
N TYR A 7 -9.16 -15.41 -3.83
CA TYR A 7 -7.76 -15.49 -4.24
C TYR A 7 -6.89 -14.32 -3.73
N PHE A 8 -7.47 -13.13 -3.62
CA PHE A 8 -6.76 -11.98 -3.10
C PHE A 8 -6.29 -12.21 -1.66
N VAL A 9 -7.22 -12.58 -0.77
CA VAL A 9 -6.91 -12.81 0.66
C VAL A 9 -6.07 -14.08 0.84
N GLU A 10 -6.35 -15.15 0.10
CA GLU A 10 -5.68 -16.45 0.32
C GLU A 10 -4.28 -16.55 -0.32
N LYS A 11 -3.97 -15.71 -1.32
CA LYS A 11 -2.71 -15.82 -2.09
C LYS A 11 -1.97 -14.50 -2.23
N VAL A 12 -2.66 -13.42 -2.62
CA VAL A 12 -2.00 -12.13 -2.86
C VAL A 12 -1.50 -11.51 -1.56
N LEU A 13 -2.35 -11.47 -0.52
CA LEU A 13 -2.00 -10.95 0.80
C LEU A 13 -0.77 -11.66 1.41
N PRO A 14 -0.80 -12.98 1.72
CA PRO A 14 0.33 -13.66 2.34
C PRO A 14 1.55 -13.75 1.41
N GLY A 15 1.35 -13.78 0.09
CA GLY A 15 2.45 -13.75 -0.89
C GLY A 15 3.20 -12.42 -0.92
N SER A 16 2.60 -11.35 -0.37
CA SER A 16 3.14 -9.99 -0.39
C SER A 16 3.57 -9.50 0.99
N ILE A 17 3.82 -10.44 1.91
CA ILE A 17 4.41 -10.29 3.25
C ILE A 17 5.67 -11.17 3.28
N ILE A 18 6.73 -10.75 3.97
CA ILE A 18 7.96 -11.55 4.09
C ILE A 18 7.78 -12.62 5.17
N ARG A 19 7.27 -12.25 6.35
CA ARG A 19 6.95 -13.22 7.40
C ARG A 19 5.73 -14.06 7.03
N THR A 20 5.58 -15.19 7.71
CA THR A 20 4.35 -15.99 7.60
C THR A 20 3.34 -15.49 8.62
N LEU A 21 2.13 -15.15 8.16
CA LEU A 21 1.00 -14.87 9.04
C LEU A 21 0.52 -16.18 9.70
N ASN A 22 0.21 -16.12 10.99
CA ASN A 22 -0.36 -17.25 11.71
C ASN A 22 -1.86 -17.44 11.36
N SER A 23 -2.47 -18.49 11.89
CA SER A 23 -3.88 -18.82 11.62
C SER A 23 -4.83 -17.73 12.06
N ASP A 24 -4.58 -17.12 13.22
CA ASP A 24 -5.48 -16.14 13.83
C ASP A 24 -5.44 -14.83 13.04
N GLU A 25 -4.24 -14.38 12.67
CA GLU A 25 -4.02 -13.24 11.77
C GLU A 25 -4.70 -13.44 10.43
N MET A 26 -4.49 -14.60 9.80
CA MET A 26 -5.15 -14.92 8.52
C MET A 26 -6.67 -15.02 8.66
N ASN A 27 -7.19 -15.54 9.78
CA ASN A 27 -8.63 -15.63 10.02
C ASN A 27 -9.26 -14.26 10.18
N GLU A 28 -8.58 -13.30 10.80
CA GLU A 28 -9.06 -11.92 10.87
C GLU A 28 -9.12 -11.26 9.50
N TYR A 29 -8.09 -11.46 8.65
CA TYR A 29 -8.14 -11.00 7.27
C TYR A 29 -9.25 -11.65 6.43
N ARG A 30 -9.58 -12.91 6.70
CA ARG A 30 -10.67 -13.63 6.03
C ARG A 30 -12.05 -13.24 6.54
N ARG A 31 -12.17 -12.78 7.78
CA ARG A 31 -13.45 -12.57 8.49
C ARG A 31 -14.46 -11.73 7.68
N PRO A 32 -14.08 -10.65 6.95
CA PRO A 32 -15.01 -9.89 6.11
C PRO A 32 -15.42 -10.58 4.80
N PHE A 33 -14.73 -11.66 4.40
CA PHE A 33 -14.77 -12.24 3.05
C PHE A 33 -15.11 -13.75 3.06
N LEU A 34 -15.76 -14.23 4.13
CA LEU A 34 -16.09 -15.65 4.28
C LEU A 34 -17.06 -16.15 3.21
N LYS A 35 -18.06 -15.34 2.84
CA LYS A 35 -19.04 -15.73 1.82
C LYS A 35 -18.50 -15.49 0.42
N SER A 36 -18.77 -16.43 -0.48
CA SER A 36 -18.48 -16.26 -1.90
C SER A 36 -19.37 -15.18 -2.53
N GLY A 37 -18.92 -14.56 -3.61
CA GLY A 37 -19.68 -13.55 -4.35
C GLY A 37 -19.43 -12.12 -3.84
N GLU A 38 -20.50 -11.40 -3.53
CA GLU A 38 -20.47 -9.94 -3.36
C GLU A 38 -19.67 -9.45 -2.15
N ASP A 39 -19.58 -10.22 -1.07
CA ASP A 39 -18.74 -9.85 0.08
C ASP A 39 -17.28 -9.63 -0.37
N ARG A 40 -16.82 -10.37 -1.39
CA ARG A 40 -15.47 -10.27 -1.96
C ARG A 40 -15.36 -9.26 -3.10
N ARG A 41 -16.44 -8.58 -3.49
CA ARG A 41 -16.47 -7.57 -4.57
C ARG A 41 -15.37 -6.52 -4.39
N PRO A 42 -15.13 -5.94 -3.20
CA PRO A 42 -14.08 -4.94 -3.03
C PRO A 42 -12.70 -5.46 -3.43
N THR A 43 -12.37 -6.70 -3.06
CA THR A 43 -11.07 -7.34 -3.37
C THR A 43 -10.88 -7.66 -4.86
N LEU A 44 -11.94 -7.61 -5.67
CA LEU A 44 -11.89 -7.69 -7.14
C LEU A 44 -11.88 -6.31 -7.80
N SER A 45 -12.70 -5.38 -7.32
CA SER A 45 -12.79 -4.05 -7.91
C SER A 45 -11.50 -3.27 -7.73
N TRP A 46 -10.89 -3.31 -6.54
CA TRP A 46 -9.63 -2.61 -6.26
C TRP A 46 -8.51 -2.87 -7.29
N PRO A 47 -8.12 -4.13 -7.60
CA PRO A 47 -7.08 -4.37 -8.59
C PRO A 47 -7.47 -3.94 -10.02
N ARG A 48 -8.76 -3.81 -10.33
CA ARG A 48 -9.25 -3.32 -11.64
C ARG A 48 -9.22 -1.80 -11.77
N GLU A 49 -9.15 -1.09 -10.65
CA GLU A 49 -9.03 0.38 -10.62
C GLU A 49 -7.57 0.85 -10.60
N ILE A 50 -6.59 -0.06 -10.59
CA ILE A 50 -5.17 0.33 -10.62
C ILE A 50 -4.88 1.01 -11.96
N PRO A 51 -4.36 2.27 -11.97
CA PRO A 51 -4.11 3.02 -13.19
C PRO A 51 -2.90 2.46 -13.95
N ILE A 52 -3.16 1.65 -14.98
CA ILE A 52 -2.12 1.02 -15.82
C ILE A 52 -2.44 1.35 -17.28
N GLU A 53 -1.42 1.76 -18.03
CA GLU A 53 -1.55 2.07 -19.48
C GLU A 53 -2.69 3.05 -19.79
N GLY A 54 -2.92 4.01 -18.88
CA GLY A 54 -3.96 5.04 -19.04
C GLY A 54 -5.38 4.57 -18.72
N GLN A 55 -5.57 3.40 -18.10
CA GLN A 55 -6.87 2.89 -17.70
C GLN A 55 -6.93 2.48 -16.21
N PRO A 56 -8.08 2.65 -15.53
CA PRO A 56 -9.26 3.39 -15.99
C PRO A 56 -9.00 4.90 -16.08
N ARG A 57 -9.45 5.54 -17.17
CA ARG A 57 -9.14 6.94 -17.48
C ARG A 57 -9.42 7.90 -16.32
N ASN A 58 -10.58 7.77 -15.69
CA ASN A 58 -10.98 8.61 -14.55
C ASN A 58 -10.01 8.45 -13.36
N VAL A 59 -9.54 7.23 -13.07
CA VAL A 59 -8.58 7.00 -12.00
C VAL A 59 -7.20 7.53 -12.38
N CYS A 60 -6.76 7.35 -13.63
CA CYS A 60 -5.52 7.95 -14.13
C CYS A 60 -5.53 9.48 -13.98
N GLU A 61 -6.63 10.14 -14.36
CA GLU A 61 -6.80 11.59 -14.22
C GLU A 61 -6.73 12.03 -12.75
N ILE A 62 -7.39 11.30 -11.84
CA ILE A 62 -7.34 11.59 -10.40
C ILE A 62 -5.92 11.43 -9.85
N VAL A 63 -5.24 10.35 -10.23
CA VAL A 63 -3.90 10.00 -9.74
C VAL A 63 -2.86 11.00 -10.21
N ASN A 64 -2.88 11.36 -11.50
CA ASN A 64 -1.98 12.37 -12.04
C ASN A 64 -2.21 13.74 -11.36
N ARG A 65 -3.48 14.14 -11.17
CA ARG A 65 -3.80 15.42 -10.54
C ARG A 65 -3.29 15.53 -9.12
N TYR A 66 -3.47 14.49 -8.28
CA TYR A 66 -2.92 14.56 -6.93
C TYR A 66 -1.39 14.44 -6.93
N ALA A 67 -0.80 13.69 -7.85
CA ALA A 67 0.66 13.55 -7.96
C ALA A 67 1.33 14.91 -8.26
N GLU A 68 0.81 15.66 -9.23
CA GLU A 68 1.27 17.02 -9.56
C GLU A 68 1.11 17.99 -8.36
N TRP A 69 -0.01 17.87 -7.63
CA TRP A 69 -0.21 18.67 -6.42
C TRP A 69 0.75 18.28 -5.28
N MET A 70 1.09 16.99 -5.15
CA MET A 70 2.04 16.49 -4.15
C MET A 70 3.47 17.00 -4.36
N GLU A 71 3.87 17.25 -5.61
CA GLU A 71 5.16 17.86 -5.94
C GLU A 71 5.26 19.33 -5.51
N THR A 72 4.14 20.05 -5.48
CA THR A 72 4.14 21.50 -5.33
C THR A 72 3.82 21.97 -3.91
N ASN A 73 3.01 21.23 -3.16
CA ASN A 73 2.55 21.64 -1.83
C ASN A 73 3.62 21.47 -0.73
N ASN A 74 3.44 22.25 0.34
CA ASN A 74 4.36 22.29 1.48
C ASN A 74 3.91 21.44 2.68
N ILE A 75 2.91 20.57 2.53
CA ILE A 75 2.48 19.69 3.61
C ILE A 75 3.68 18.81 3.99
N PRO A 76 4.05 18.70 5.29
CA PRO A 76 5.07 17.77 5.74
C PRO A 76 4.68 16.32 5.38
N LYS A 77 5.63 15.51 4.93
CA LYS A 77 5.39 14.13 4.47
C LYS A 77 6.37 13.17 5.13
N LEU A 78 5.88 12.04 5.63
CA LEU A 78 6.71 10.89 5.98
C LEU A 78 6.57 9.84 4.87
N PHE A 79 7.64 9.58 4.15
CA PHE A 79 7.70 8.50 3.18
C PHE A 79 8.35 7.26 3.81
N ILE A 80 7.54 6.22 3.98
CA ILE A 80 8.02 4.92 4.44
C ILE A 80 8.27 4.05 3.21
N ASN A 81 9.53 4.04 2.78
CA ASN A 81 10.00 3.15 1.73
C ASN A 81 10.19 1.72 2.29
N ALA A 82 10.16 0.72 1.41
CA ALA A 82 10.41 -0.67 1.79
C ALA A 82 11.36 -1.38 0.84
N GLU A 83 12.14 -2.30 1.38
CA GLU A 83 13.04 -3.19 0.65
C GLU A 83 12.70 -4.66 0.96
N PRO A 84 12.44 -5.52 -0.06
CA PRO A 84 12.53 -5.23 -1.50
C PRO A 84 11.38 -4.39 -2.07
N GLY A 85 10.32 -4.13 -1.29
CA GLY A 85 9.15 -3.42 -1.76
C GLY A 85 8.28 -4.23 -2.75
N ALA A 86 7.30 -3.56 -3.35
CA ALA A 86 6.42 -4.16 -4.36
C ALA A 86 6.02 -3.12 -5.43
N ILE A 87 5.06 -2.26 -5.12
CA ILE A 87 4.52 -1.27 -6.06
C ILE A 87 5.43 -0.04 -6.16
N THR A 88 5.83 0.52 -5.02
CA THR A 88 6.63 1.75 -4.94
C THR A 88 8.12 1.42 -5.09
N THR A 89 8.52 0.97 -6.28
CA THR A 89 9.90 0.65 -6.63
C THR A 89 10.31 1.36 -7.93
N GLY A 90 11.61 1.35 -8.25
CA GLY A 90 12.16 1.95 -9.47
C GLY A 90 11.65 3.38 -9.72
N ARG A 91 11.16 3.64 -10.94
CA ARG A 91 10.69 4.96 -11.37
C ARG A 91 9.59 5.55 -10.48
N ILE A 92 8.69 4.72 -9.93
CA ILE A 92 7.60 5.22 -9.07
C ILE A 92 8.18 5.75 -7.76
N ARG A 93 9.13 5.03 -7.17
CA ARG A 93 9.84 5.47 -5.96
C ARG A 93 10.63 6.75 -6.21
N ASP A 94 11.36 6.81 -7.32
CA ASP A 94 12.16 7.99 -7.66
C ASP A 94 11.28 9.22 -7.91
N PHE A 95 10.09 9.04 -8.48
CA PHE A 95 9.09 10.09 -8.61
C PHE A 95 8.54 10.53 -7.24
N CYS A 96 8.16 9.62 -6.33
CA CYS A 96 7.70 10.00 -4.99
C CYS A 96 8.74 10.78 -4.18
N ARG A 97 10.03 10.56 -4.43
CA ARG A 97 11.15 11.29 -3.80
C ARG A 97 11.33 12.72 -4.31
N SER A 98 10.71 13.09 -5.44
CA SER A 98 10.72 14.49 -5.93
C SER A 98 9.86 15.42 -5.07
N TRP A 99 8.97 14.85 -4.24
CA TRP A 99 7.96 15.60 -3.50
C TRP A 99 8.59 16.43 -2.36
N LYS A 100 8.15 17.69 -2.20
CA LYS A 100 8.67 18.60 -1.17
C LYS A 100 8.39 18.13 0.25
N ASN A 101 9.20 18.60 1.20
CA ASN A 101 9.01 18.45 2.65
C ASN A 101 8.84 16.98 3.09
N GLN A 102 9.62 16.09 2.48
CA GLN A 102 9.57 14.67 2.75
C GLN A 102 10.72 14.25 3.69
N THR A 103 10.37 13.56 4.77
CA THR A 103 11.28 12.74 5.56
C THR A 103 11.13 11.30 5.08
N GLU A 104 12.22 10.62 4.78
CA GLU A 104 12.19 9.22 4.32
C GLU A 104 12.84 8.29 5.35
N ILE A 105 12.21 7.14 5.56
CA ILE A 105 12.83 5.97 6.19
C ILE A 105 12.66 4.75 5.27
N THR A 106 13.52 3.75 5.41
CA THR A 106 13.38 2.47 4.71
C THR A 106 13.26 1.34 5.73
N VAL A 107 12.23 0.51 5.58
CA VAL A 107 11.98 -0.68 6.40
C VAL A 107 12.06 -1.96 5.58
N LYS A 108 12.16 -3.10 6.26
CA LYS A 108 12.05 -4.40 5.59
C LYS A 108 10.58 -4.69 5.24
N GLY A 109 10.30 -5.08 4.01
CA GLY A 109 8.94 -5.49 3.64
C GLY A 109 8.68 -5.57 2.14
N ARG A 110 7.55 -6.20 1.79
CA ARG A 110 7.03 -6.24 0.41
C ARG A 110 5.93 -5.19 0.21
N HIS A 111 4.65 -5.60 0.20
CA HIS A 111 3.52 -4.68 0.00
C HIS A 111 2.85 -4.30 1.32
N PHE A 112 2.60 -5.29 2.18
CA PHE A 112 1.96 -5.10 3.49
C PHE A 112 3.04 -4.92 4.57
N ILE A 113 3.79 -3.82 4.45
CA ILE A 113 4.99 -3.55 5.24
C ILE A 113 4.71 -3.41 6.74
N GLN A 114 3.46 -3.17 7.12
CA GLN A 114 2.99 -3.14 8.50
C GLN A 114 3.10 -4.50 9.17
N GLU A 115 3.04 -5.59 8.40
CA GLU A 115 3.19 -6.94 8.95
C GLU A 115 4.65 -7.32 9.14
N ASP A 116 5.56 -6.75 8.35
CA ASP A 116 6.98 -7.08 8.40
C ASP A 116 7.76 -6.16 9.36
N SER A 117 7.38 -4.88 9.46
CA SER A 117 8.12 -3.86 10.23
C SER A 117 7.19 -2.92 11.04
N PRO A 118 6.24 -3.43 11.85
CA PRO A 118 5.28 -2.59 12.57
C PRO A 118 5.94 -1.61 13.54
N ASP A 119 6.95 -2.05 14.29
CA ASP A 119 7.60 -1.23 15.32
C ASP A 119 8.44 -0.11 14.71
N GLU A 120 9.19 -0.39 13.63
CA GLU A 120 9.97 0.61 12.91
C GLU A 120 9.07 1.70 12.32
N ILE A 121 7.94 1.29 11.72
CA ILE A 121 6.91 2.20 11.19
C ILE A 121 6.32 3.05 12.32
N GLY A 122 5.90 2.43 13.42
CA GLY A 122 5.30 3.14 14.56
C GLY A 122 6.25 4.17 15.19
N ASN A 123 7.52 3.79 15.39
CA ASN A 123 8.55 4.67 15.91
C ASN A 123 8.83 5.84 14.97
N ALA A 124 8.88 5.60 13.67
CA ALA A 124 9.09 6.64 12.67
C ALA A 124 7.93 7.64 12.62
N ILE A 125 6.68 7.15 12.65
CA ILE A 125 5.50 8.02 12.71
C ILE A 125 5.53 8.88 13.99
N SER A 126 5.78 8.27 15.15
CA SER A 126 5.85 8.98 16.44
C SER A 126 6.94 10.06 16.45
N THR A 127 8.13 9.72 15.94
CA THR A 127 9.26 10.64 15.85
C THR A 127 8.99 11.77 14.88
N TRP A 128 8.49 11.44 13.69
CA TRP A 128 8.14 12.42 12.67
C TRP A 128 7.08 13.39 13.20
N TYR A 129 6.01 12.89 13.81
CA TYR A 129 4.91 13.69 14.34
C TYR A 129 5.36 14.74 15.36
N LYS A 130 6.29 14.38 16.25
CA LYS A 130 6.86 15.31 17.25
C LYS A 130 7.70 16.43 16.63
N ASN A 131 8.15 16.25 15.39
CA ASN A 131 9.03 17.17 14.68
C ASN A 131 8.33 17.84 13.47
N ILE A 132 7.01 17.68 13.34
CA ILE A 132 6.23 18.42 12.34
C ILE A 132 6.24 19.91 12.75
N PRO A 133 6.64 20.83 11.86
CA PRO A 133 6.60 22.27 12.12
C PRO A 133 5.21 22.81 12.44
#